data_AF-A0A563DUS3-F1
#
_entry.id   AF-A0A563DUS3-F1
#
_cell.length_a   1.000
_cell.length_b   1.000
_cell.length_c   1.000
_cell.angle_alpha   90.00
_cell.angle_beta   90.00
_cell.angle_gamma   90.00
#
_symmetry.space_group_name_H-M   'P 1'
#
loop_
_entity.id
_entity.type
_entity.pdbx_description
1 polymer ?
#
loop_
_entity_poly.entity_id
_entity_poly.type
_entity_poly.pdbx_seq_one_letter_code
_entity_poly.pdbx_strand_id
1 'polypeptide(L)'
;MTMRSAHVQQPSDLGARLRNDPAYGAYWLLRIGFVVLPLWMGIDKFAKVLNVNWPGYLAPWIVHLLPFSAQTAMYVVGAVEILAGILVALKPRYASYVVALWLAGIVINLLTYSGFYDIALRDFGLLIGALALARLAAKYDQAWTRVMRTHDEGAITE
;
A
#
# COMPACT_ATOMS: atom_id res chain seq x y z
N MET A 1 -41.34 22.35 24.26
CA MET A 1 -40.74 21.00 24.27
C MET A 1 -40.30 20.70 22.85
N THR A 2 -39.06 21.05 22.51
CA THR A 2 -38.59 21.04 21.11
C THR A 2 -37.61 19.88 20.95
N MET A 3 -38.08 18.79 20.34
CA MET A 3 -37.19 17.72 19.87
C MET A 3 -36.30 18.29 18.77
N ARG A 4 -35.03 18.54 19.09
CA ARG A 4 -34.00 18.84 18.11
C ARG A 4 -33.62 17.52 17.45
N SER A 5 -34.25 17.23 16.32
CA SER A 5 -33.98 16.08 15.46
C SER A 5 -32.47 15.95 15.23
N ALA A 6 -31.89 14.86 15.77
CA ALA A 6 -30.52 14.46 15.50
C ALA A 6 -30.40 14.16 14.01
N HIS A 7 -29.72 15.04 13.27
CA HIS A 7 -29.45 14.83 11.87
C HIS A 7 -28.42 13.72 11.77
N VAL A 8 -28.88 12.48 11.56
CA VAL A 8 -28.01 11.36 11.20
C VAL A 8 -27.39 11.70 9.85
N GLN A 9 -26.20 12.28 9.87
CA GLN A 9 -25.43 12.58 8.66
C GLN A 9 -24.68 11.33 8.20
N GLN A 10 -25.35 10.56 7.33
CA GLN A 10 -24.79 9.58 6.39
C GLN A 10 -25.43 9.90 5.02
N PRO A 11 -24.86 9.64 3.82
CA PRO A 11 -23.54 9.22 3.37
C PRO A 11 -22.88 10.25 2.38
N SER A 12 -23.25 11.53 2.44
CA SER A 12 -22.75 12.60 1.54
C SER A 12 -21.32 13.10 1.83
N ASP A 13 -20.66 12.54 2.84
CA ASP A 13 -19.44 13.08 3.42
C ASP A 13 -18.17 12.69 2.63
N LEU A 14 -18.13 11.52 2.00
CA LEU A 14 -16.93 11.07 1.27
C LEU A 14 -16.67 11.92 0.02
N GLY A 15 -17.67 12.07 -0.83
CA GLY A 15 -17.57 12.85 -2.07
C GLY A 15 -17.32 14.34 -1.80
N ALA A 16 -17.94 14.90 -0.76
CA ALA A 16 -17.68 16.26 -0.31
C ALA A 16 -16.26 16.42 0.23
N ARG A 17 -15.76 15.49 1.06
CA ARG A 17 -14.37 15.52 1.56
C ARG A 17 -13.33 15.34 0.47
N LEU A 18 -13.57 14.47 -0.52
CA LEU A 18 -12.66 14.30 -1.65
C LEU A 18 -12.54 15.59 -2.49
N ARG A 19 -13.63 16.38 -2.59
CA ARG A 19 -13.62 17.66 -3.30
C ARG A 19 -13.03 18.81 -2.47
N ASN A 20 -13.28 18.81 -1.15
CA ASN A 20 -12.96 19.94 -0.29
C ASN A 20 -11.67 19.77 0.54
N ASP A 21 -11.15 18.55 0.67
CA ASP A 21 -9.86 18.24 1.32
C ASP A 21 -8.93 17.52 0.31
N PRO A 22 -8.08 18.28 -0.42
CA PRO A 22 -7.14 17.69 -1.37
C PRO A 22 -6.20 16.64 -0.77
N ALA A 23 -5.84 16.76 0.52
CA ALA A 23 -4.98 15.78 1.19
C ALA A 23 -5.70 14.46 1.45
N TYR A 24 -7.02 14.51 1.70
CA TYR A 24 -7.87 13.32 1.77
C TYR A 24 -8.01 12.64 0.39
N GLY A 25 -8.13 13.43 -0.68
CA GLY A 25 -8.08 12.92 -2.06
C GLY A 25 -6.76 12.20 -2.37
N ALA A 26 -5.63 12.85 -2.09
CA ALA A 26 -4.30 12.28 -2.28
C ALA A 26 -4.11 10.99 -1.47
N TYR A 27 -4.60 10.94 -0.23
CA TYR A 27 -4.57 9.73 0.60
C TYR A 27 -5.24 8.54 -0.09
N TRP A 28 -6.46 8.74 -0.60
CA TRP A 28 -7.19 7.66 -1.27
C TRP A 28 -6.56 7.24 -2.60
N LEU A 29 -6.09 8.21 -3.40
CA LEU A 29 -5.37 7.91 -4.64
C LEU A 29 -4.14 7.05 -4.39
N LEU A 30 -3.30 7.45 -3.43
CA LEU A 30 -2.13 6.70 -3.04
C LEU A 30 -2.52 5.33 -2.46
N ARG A 31 -3.53 5.26 -1.60
CA ARG A 31 -3.98 3.99 -1.01
C ARG A 31 -4.42 3.02 -2.10
N ILE A 32 -5.27 3.45 -3.03
CA ILE A 32 -5.72 2.59 -4.14
C ILE A 32 -4.54 2.16 -5.00
N GLY A 33 -3.66 3.10 -5.36
CA GLY A 33 -2.45 2.79 -6.13
C GLY A 33 -1.57 1.74 -5.45
N PHE A 34 -1.25 1.91 -4.17
CA PHE A 34 -0.41 0.98 -3.39
C PHE A 34 -1.13 -0.31 -2.97
N VAL A 35 -2.43 -0.44 -3.21
CA VAL A 35 -3.14 -1.73 -3.14
C VAL A 35 -3.07 -2.44 -4.48
N VAL A 36 -3.45 -1.75 -5.56
CA VAL A 36 -3.59 -2.35 -6.89
C VAL A 36 -2.24 -2.70 -7.50
N LEU A 37 -1.25 -1.81 -7.42
CA LEU A 37 0.06 -2.02 -8.07
C LEU A 37 0.77 -3.27 -7.52
N PRO A 38 0.95 -3.45 -6.20
CA PRO A 38 1.63 -4.65 -5.69
C PRO A 38 0.85 -5.93 -5.91
N LEU A 39 -0.49 -5.90 -5.81
CA LEU A 39 -1.33 -7.05 -6.12
C LEU A 39 -1.13 -7.50 -7.57
N TRP A 40 -1.18 -6.56 -8.52
CA TRP A 40 -1.04 -6.86 -9.93
C TRP A 40 0.36 -7.40 -10.24
N MET A 41 1.41 -6.72 -9.75
CA MET A 41 2.81 -7.13 -9.96
C MET A 41 3.11 -8.49 -9.34
N GLY A 42 2.55 -8.77 -8.17
CA GLY A 42 2.75 -10.04 -7.48
C GLY A 42 2.03 -11.18 -8.18
N ILE A 43 0.79 -10.99 -8.62
CA ILE A 43 0.05 -11.98 -9.41
C ILE A 43 0.76 -12.26 -10.74
N ASP A 44 1.27 -11.22 -11.42
CA ASP A 44 1.92 -11.39 -12.72
C ASP A 44 3.20 -12.23 -12.64
N LYS A 45 3.91 -12.24 -11.50
CA LYS A 45 5.08 -13.11 -11.31
C LYS A 45 4.76 -14.60 -11.38
N PHE A 46 3.49 -14.98 -11.16
CA PHE A 46 2.99 -16.34 -11.35
C PHE A 46 2.33 -16.52 -12.73
N ALA A 47 1.54 -15.53 -13.16
CA ALA A 47 0.74 -15.61 -14.39
C ALA A 47 1.55 -15.38 -15.68
N LYS A 48 2.70 -14.69 -15.57
CA LYS A 48 3.62 -14.34 -16.66
C LYS A 48 2.94 -13.62 -17.84
N VAL A 49 1.97 -12.74 -17.57
CA VAL A 49 1.21 -12.02 -18.60
C VAL A 49 1.96 -10.76 -19.06
N LEU A 50 2.52 -9.98 -18.13
CA LEU A 50 3.28 -8.77 -18.44
C LEU A 50 4.75 -9.09 -18.74
N ASN A 51 5.35 -10.02 -18.00
CA ASN A 51 6.73 -10.42 -18.23
C ASN A 51 6.95 -11.93 -18.02
N VAL A 52 7.64 -12.55 -18.98
CA VAL A 52 7.93 -13.99 -18.96
C VAL A 52 9.24 -14.30 -18.20
N ASN A 53 10.14 -13.32 -18.08
CA ASN A 53 11.46 -13.44 -17.45
C ASN A 53 11.62 -12.55 -16.22
N TRP A 54 10.66 -12.62 -15.29
CA TRP A 54 10.79 -11.97 -13.98
C TRP A 54 12.10 -12.29 -13.23
N PRO A 55 12.64 -13.53 -13.24
CA PRO A 55 13.89 -13.84 -12.54
C PRO A 55 15.09 -13.00 -13.00
N GLY A 56 15.07 -12.47 -14.23
CA GLY A 56 16.11 -11.62 -14.77
C GLY A 56 16.26 -10.25 -14.07
N TYR A 57 15.30 -9.83 -13.25
CA TYR A 57 15.43 -8.60 -12.46
C TYR A 57 16.20 -8.79 -11.16
N LEU A 58 16.48 -10.02 -10.74
CA LEU A 58 17.24 -10.28 -9.51
C LEU A 58 18.74 -10.12 -9.79
N ALA A 59 19.40 -9.33 -8.95
CA ALA A 59 20.84 -9.17 -9.00
C ALA A 59 21.51 -10.54 -8.78
N PRO A 60 22.49 -10.93 -9.63
CA PRO A 60 23.10 -12.26 -9.55
C PRO A 60 23.66 -12.59 -8.17
N TRP A 61 24.23 -11.60 -7.47
CA TRP A 61 24.78 -11.79 -6.12
C TRP A 61 23.70 -12.15 -5.08
N ILE A 62 22.48 -11.62 -5.19
CA ILE A 62 21.38 -11.99 -4.30
C ILE A 62 20.99 -13.45 -4.54
N VAL A 63 20.89 -13.85 -5.81
CA VAL A 63 20.56 -15.23 -6.17
C VAL A 63 21.58 -16.22 -5.60
N HIS A 64 22.88 -15.89 -5.65
CA HIS A 64 23.94 -16.74 -5.10
C HIS A 64 23.90 -16.91 -3.56
N LEU A 65 23.25 -16.00 -2.83
CA LEU A 65 23.07 -16.12 -1.38
C LEU A 65 21.88 -17.00 -0.98
N LEU A 66 20.96 -17.25 -1.91
CA LEU A 66 19.74 -17.98 -1.63
C LEU A 66 19.96 -19.49 -1.78
N PRO A 67 19.34 -20.32 -0.92
CA PRO A 67 19.42 -21.78 -1.03
C PRO A 67 18.52 -22.35 -2.14
N PHE A 68 17.93 -21.49 -2.99
CA PHE A 68 16.97 -21.88 -4.03
C PHE A 68 17.14 -21.03 -5.30
N SER A 69 16.49 -21.46 -6.39
CA SER A 69 16.62 -20.83 -7.71
C SER A 69 16.07 -19.40 -7.76
N ALA A 70 16.56 -18.60 -8.72
CA ALA A 70 16.04 -17.26 -9.00
C ALA A 70 14.54 -17.27 -9.31
N GLN A 71 14.03 -18.31 -9.97
CA GLN A 71 12.59 -18.45 -10.25
C GLN A 71 11.78 -18.66 -8.96
N THR A 72 12.28 -19.47 -8.04
CA THR A 72 11.66 -19.67 -6.72
C THR A 72 11.70 -18.39 -5.91
N ALA A 73 12.83 -17.68 -5.92
CA ALA A 73 12.97 -16.38 -5.27
C ALA A 73 11.93 -15.38 -5.78
N MET A 74 11.72 -15.35 -7.10
CA MET A 74 10.76 -14.45 -7.72
C MET A 74 9.31 -14.79 -7.34
N TYR A 75 8.96 -16.06 -7.15
CA TYR A 75 7.66 -16.43 -6.59
C TYR A 75 7.49 -15.95 -5.15
N VAL A 76 8.54 -16.02 -4.32
CA VAL A 76 8.51 -15.45 -2.96
C VAL A 76 8.28 -13.94 -3.02
N VAL A 77 9.01 -13.23 -3.89
CA VAL A 77 8.81 -11.78 -4.10
C VAL A 77 7.35 -11.49 -4.50
N GLY A 78 6.78 -12.28 -5.42
CA GLY A 78 5.38 -12.11 -5.84
C GLY A 78 4.38 -12.32 -4.70
N ALA A 79 4.60 -13.33 -3.85
CA ALA A 79 3.77 -13.55 -2.66
C ALA A 79 3.86 -12.38 -1.67
N VAL A 80 5.07 -11.84 -1.44
CA VAL A 80 5.26 -10.67 -0.57
C VAL A 80 4.56 -9.43 -1.11
N GLU A 81 4.61 -9.18 -2.42
CA GLU A 81 3.91 -8.05 -3.05
C GLU A 81 2.38 -8.17 -2.93
N ILE A 82 1.83 -9.37 -3.09
CA ILE A 82 0.39 -9.61 -2.88
C ILE A 82 0.01 -9.31 -1.43
N LEU A 83 0.76 -9.85 -0.47
CA LEU A 83 0.54 -9.60 0.95
C LEU A 83 0.67 -8.11 1.28
N ALA A 84 1.65 -7.42 0.71
CA ALA A 84 1.83 -5.99 0.88
C ALA A 84 0.60 -5.20 0.40
N GLY A 85 0.06 -5.50 -0.78
CA GLY A 85 -1.16 -4.87 -1.29
C GLY A 85 -2.37 -5.11 -0.38
N ILE A 86 -2.54 -6.33 0.13
CA ILE A 86 -3.60 -6.66 1.11
C ILE A 86 -3.40 -5.87 2.41
N LEU A 87 -2.18 -5.82 2.94
CA LEU A 87 -1.88 -5.10 4.18
C LEU A 87 -2.13 -3.59 4.04
N VAL A 88 -1.79 -2.98 2.89
CA VAL A 88 -2.11 -1.57 2.62
C VAL A 88 -3.62 -1.36 2.53
N ALA A 89 -4.37 -2.32 1.97
CA ALA A 89 -5.82 -2.24 1.90
C ALA A 89 -6.44 -2.24 3.31
N LEU A 90 -5.88 -3.01 4.25
CA LEU A 90 -6.43 -3.17 5.60
C LEU A 90 -5.93 -2.11 6.60
N LYS A 91 -4.63 -1.82 6.60
CA LYS A 91 -3.94 -0.97 7.58
C LYS A 91 -2.85 -0.13 6.92
N PRO A 92 -3.22 0.87 6.07
CA PRO A 92 -2.26 1.66 5.30
C PRO A 92 -1.26 2.41 6.19
N ARG A 93 -1.62 2.78 7.43
CA ARG A 93 -0.73 3.51 8.34
C ARG A 93 0.61 2.81 8.61
N TYR A 94 0.59 1.50 8.79
CA TYR A 94 1.79 0.72 9.08
C TYR A 94 2.31 0.01 7.84
N ALA A 95 1.40 -0.54 7.02
CA ALA A 95 1.76 -1.28 5.82
C ALA A 95 2.56 -0.43 4.82
N SER A 96 2.28 0.88 4.72
CA SER A 96 3.01 1.76 3.79
C SER A 96 4.48 1.93 4.16
N TYR A 97 4.85 1.86 5.44
CA TYR A 97 6.27 1.84 5.84
C TYR A 97 6.94 0.52 5.48
N VAL A 98 6.24 -0.60 5.63
CA VAL A 98 6.73 -1.92 5.21
C VAL A 98 6.93 -1.94 3.69
N VAL A 99 5.98 -1.41 2.91
CA VAL A 99 6.11 -1.25 1.46
C VAL A 99 7.30 -0.37 1.08
N ALA A 100 7.49 0.75 1.78
CA ALA A 100 8.64 1.64 1.53
C ALA A 100 9.98 0.92 1.77
N LEU A 101 10.09 0.13 2.85
CA LEU A 101 11.27 -0.67 3.14
C LEU A 101 11.49 -1.76 2.06
N TRP A 102 10.42 -2.40 1.62
CA TRP A 102 10.48 -3.41 0.56
C TRP A 102 10.94 -2.80 -0.77
N LEU A 103 10.38 -1.66 -1.16
CA LEU A 103 10.80 -0.89 -2.34
C LEU A 103 12.25 -0.45 -2.23
N ALA A 104 12.74 -0.07 -1.05
CA ALA A 104 14.16 0.23 -0.85
C ALA A 104 15.05 -0.98 -1.20
N GLY A 105 14.63 -2.17 -0.78
CA GLY A 105 15.30 -3.43 -1.16
C GLY A 105 15.31 -3.66 -2.66
N ILE A 106 14.18 -3.45 -3.34
CA ILE A 106 14.07 -3.56 -4.80
C ILE A 106 15.00 -2.56 -5.50
N VAL A 107 15.00 -1.29 -5.06
CA VAL A 107 15.89 -0.26 -5.60
C VAL A 107 17.36 -0.66 -5.44
N ILE A 108 17.78 -1.13 -4.27
CA ILE A 108 19.16 -1.60 -4.04
C ILE A 108 19.50 -2.78 -4.96
N ASN A 109 18.59 -3.76 -5.10
CA ASN A 109 18.75 -4.86 -6.02
C ASN A 109 18.99 -4.36 -7.46
N LEU A 110 18.17 -3.42 -7.94
CA LEU A 110 18.28 -2.90 -9.31
C LEU A 110 19.47 -1.96 -9.52
N LEU A 111 19.97 -1.28 -8.48
CA LEU A 111 21.17 -0.44 -8.58
C LEU A 111 22.46 -1.24 -8.54
N THR A 112 22.44 -2.42 -7.93
CA THR A 112 23.61 -3.31 -7.84
C THR A 112 23.76 -4.26 -9.03
N TYR A 113 22.83 -4.18 -10.00
CA TYR A 113 22.84 -4.94 -11.23
C TYR A 113 22.58 -4.03 -12.44
N SER A 114 23.52 -3.98 -13.38
CA SER A 114 23.45 -3.04 -14.51
C SER A 114 22.27 -3.33 -15.45
N GLY A 115 21.72 -2.28 -16.04
CA GLY A 115 20.64 -2.38 -17.05
C GLY A 115 19.25 -1.97 -16.56
N PHE A 116 19.08 -1.63 -15.27
CA PHE A 116 17.78 -1.30 -14.69
C PHE A 116 17.74 0.02 -13.90
N TYR A 117 18.69 0.93 -14.14
CA TYR A 117 18.79 2.20 -13.39
C TYR A 117 17.58 3.12 -13.57
N ASP A 118 16.95 3.09 -14.75
CA ASP A 118 15.73 3.82 -15.05
C ASP A 118 14.53 3.28 -14.24
N ILE A 119 14.43 1.97 -14.08
CA ILE A 119 13.43 1.32 -13.24
C ILE A 119 13.72 1.61 -11.76
N ALA A 120 14.97 1.51 -11.33
CA ALA A 120 15.37 1.85 -9.96
C ALA A 120 14.97 3.29 -9.57
N LEU A 121 15.12 4.25 -10.48
CA LEU A 121 14.71 5.64 -10.24
C LEU A 121 13.18 5.77 -10.10
N ARG A 122 12.40 5.03 -10.89
CA ARG A 122 10.93 5.01 -10.80
C ARG A 122 10.48 4.39 -9.48
N ASP A 123 11.08 3.27 -9.08
CA ASP A 123 10.79 2.59 -7.83
C ASP A 123 11.19 3.43 -6.62
N PHE A 124 12.24 4.24 -6.73
CA PHE A 124 12.56 5.25 -5.72
C PHE A 124 11.45 6.32 -5.61
N GLY A 125 10.85 6.73 -6.73
CA GLY A 125 9.66 7.57 -6.73
C GLY A 125 8.47 6.89 -6.02
N LEU A 126 8.23 5.60 -6.28
CA LEU A 126 7.21 4.82 -5.58
C LEU A 126 7.51 4.70 -4.07
N LEU A 127 8.78 4.55 -3.68
CA LEU A 127 9.20 4.53 -2.28
C LEU A 127 8.79 5.83 -1.59
N ILE A 128 9.08 6.99 -2.21
CA ILE A 128 8.66 8.29 -1.69
C ILE A 128 7.12 8.37 -1.62
N GLY A 129 6.42 7.87 -2.64
CA GLY A 129 4.96 7.78 -2.65
C GLY A 129 4.41 6.95 -1.47
N ALA A 130 5.04 5.83 -1.14
CA ALA A 130 4.66 4.99 -0.01
C ALA A 130 4.89 5.71 1.32
N LEU A 131 5.99 6.45 1.47
CA LEU A 131 6.22 7.28 2.65
C LEU A 131 5.20 8.41 2.77
N ALA A 132 4.81 9.03 1.65
CA ALA A 132 3.74 10.03 1.62
C ALA A 132 2.39 9.41 2.05
N LEU A 133 2.06 8.23 1.55
CA LEU A 133 0.87 7.48 1.98
C LEU A 133 0.91 7.22 3.48
N ALA A 134 2.04 6.77 4.04
CA ALA A 134 2.19 6.51 5.46
C ALA A 134 1.89 7.77 6.31
N ARG A 135 2.39 8.93 5.88
CA ARG A 135 2.18 10.21 6.56
C ARG A 135 0.72 10.67 6.49
N LEU A 136 0.07 10.51 5.35
CA LEU A 136 -1.36 10.81 5.19
C LEU A 136 -2.24 9.83 5.98
N ALA A 137 -1.92 8.54 5.94
CA ALA A 137 -2.62 7.49 6.67
C ALA A 137 -2.57 7.70 8.19
N ALA A 138 -1.48 8.25 8.73
CA ALA A 138 -1.41 8.60 10.15
C ALA A 138 -2.54 9.55 10.60
N LYS A 139 -3.00 10.44 9.70
CA LYS A 139 -4.11 11.37 9.93
C LYS A 139 -5.47 10.75 9.60
N TYR A 140 -5.59 10.05 8.48
CA TYR A 140 -6.89 9.67 7.91
C TYR A 140 -7.34 8.22 8.22
N ASP A 141 -6.44 7.33 8.66
CA ASP A 141 -6.73 5.91 8.94
C ASP A 141 -7.39 5.67 10.33
N GLN A 142 -7.71 6.73 11.09
CA GLN A 142 -8.34 6.64 12.41
C GLN A 142 -9.88 6.61 12.39
N ALA A 143 -10.51 6.78 11.22
CA ALA A 143 -11.95 7.01 11.14
C ALA A 143 -12.80 5.82 11.62
N TRP A 144 -12.29 4.58 11.56
CA TRP A 144 -13.07 3.40 11.93
C TRP A 144 -13.15 3.17 13.45
N THR A 145 -12.08 3.46 14.20
CA THR A 145 -12.03 3.17 15.65
C THR A 145 -12.84 4.14 16.50
N ARG A 146 -13.16 5.33 15.97
CA ARG A 146 -13.93 6.35 16.70
C ARG A 146 -15.44 6.05 16.69
N VAL A 147 -15.96 5.45 15.63
CA VAL A 147 -17.39 5.12 15.49
C VAL A 147 -17.81 4.01 16.46
N MET A 148 -16.93 3.03 16.72
CA MET A 148 -17.21 1.97 17.71
C MET A 148 -17.22 2.50 19.14
N ARG A 149 -16.35 3.45 19.48
CA ARG A 149 -16.27 4.01 20.84
C ARG A 149 -17.51 4.81 21.24
N THR A 150 -18.12 5.52 20.28
CA THR A 150 -19.33 6.31 20.54
C THR A 150 -20.57 5.45 20.77
N HIS A 151 -20.59 4.20 20.30
CA HIS A 151 -21.72 3.29 20.55
C HIS A 151 -21.74 2.75 21.98
N ASP A 152 -20.58 2.49 22.58
CA ASP A 152 -20.50 1.98 23.95
C ASP A 152 -20.79 3.07 25.00
N GLU A 153 -20.37 4.32 24.78
CA GLU A 153 -20.63 5.43 25.72
C GLU A 153 -22.13 5.80 25.79
N GLY A 154 -22.88 5.60 24.71
CA GLY A 154 -24.33 5.80 24.68
C GLY A 154 -25.15 4.68 25.33
N ALA A 155 -24.62 3.45 25.37
CA ALA A 155 -25.33 2.28 25.91
C ALA A 155 -25.18 2.10 27.44
N ILE A 156 -24.21 2.79 28.06
CA ILE A 156 -23.94 2.69 29.52
C ILE A 156 -24.69 3.80 30.29
N THR A 157 -25.35 4.74 29.58
CA THR A 157 -26.03 5.91 30.18
C THR A 157 -27.55 5.87 30.12
N GLU A 158 -28.15 4.76 29.66
CA GLU A 158 -29.59 4.46 29.76
C GLU A 158 -29.85 3.32 30.75
#